data_AF-A0A6I9PWA5-F1
#
_entry.id   AF-A0A6I9PWA5-F1
#
_cell.length_a   1.000
_cell.length_b   1.000
_cell.length_c   1.000
_cell.angle_alpha   90.00
_cell.angle_beta   90.00
_cell.angle_gamma   90.00
#
_symmetry.space_group_name_H-M   'P 1'
#
loop_
_entity.id
_entity.type
_entity.pdbx_description
1 polymer ?
#
loop_
_entity_poly.entity_id
_entity_poly.type
_entity_poly.pdbx_seq_one_letter_code
_entity_poly.pdbx_strand_id
1 'polypeptide(L)'
;MRLLPLLEQEKKKKEKPDANKSGPKSLHDRGDFIKRGQPTMTDVSVQQWGEVVGRGPVDMWVLQSAQVRVEVLNLGGILRSVCCRGREGHMEDVVLGFDHLEGKGNLPEAESTEAPAPRG
;
A
#
# COMPACT_ATOMS: atom_id res chain seq x y z
N MET A 1 28.17 -21.03 -58.11
CA MET A 1 27.91 -20.00 -57.08
C MET A 1 29.26 -19.42 -56.69
N ARG A 2 29.76 -18.34 -57.30
CA ARG A 2 29.62 -16.90 -56.92
C ARG A 2 29.83 -16.73 -55.40
N LEU A 3 30.86 -16.04 -54.87
CA LEU A 3 31.42 -14.72 -55.23
C LEU A 3 32.92 -14.58 -54.83
N LEU A 4 33.52 -13.46 -55.26
CA LEU A 4 34.93 -13.10 -55.52
C LEU A 4 35.87 -12.82 -54.31
N PRO A 5 37.20 -12.64 -54.55
CA PRO A 5 38.23 -12.26 -53.56
C PRO A 5 38.59 -10.75 -53.55
N LEU A 6 39.46 -10.38 -52.59
CA LEU A 6 40.45 -9.26 -52.59
C LEU A 6 40.06 -7.85 -52.04
N LEU A 7 41.11 -7.26 -51.43
CA LEU A 7 41.41 -5.84 -51.12
C LEU A 7 41.01 -5.36 -49.71
N GLU A 8 41.93 -5.38 -48.74
CA GLU A 8 42.95 -4.35 -48.43
C GLU A 8 42.40 -3.12 -47.69
N GLN A 9 42.70 -3.11 -46.39
CA GLN A 9 43.16 -2.00 -45.56
C GLN A 9 42.91 -0.56 -46.08
N GLU A 10 41.97 0.13 -45.45
CA GLU A 10 42.06 1.60 -45.31
C GLU A 10 42.10 1.99 -43.82
N LYS A 11 43.29 2.43 -43.40
CA LYS A 11 43.53 3.20 -42.18
C LYS A 11 42.85 4.57 -42.30
N LYS A 12 42.00 4.93 -41.34
CA LYS A 12 41.67 6.33 -41.00
C LYS A 12 40.87 6.35 -39.72
N LYS A 13 41.04 7.22 -38.73
CA LYS A 13 42.09 8.12 -38.23
C LYS A 13 41.55 8.49 -36.84
N LYS A 14 42.40 8.45 -35.82
CA LYS A 14 42.05 8.80 -34.43
C LYS A 14 41.40 10.19 -34.35
N GLU A 15 40.32 10.30 -33.58
CA GLU A 15 39.86 11.58 -33.04
C GLU A 15 39.49 11.37 -31.57
N LYS A 16 40.22 12.05 -30.68
CA LYS A 16 39.98 12.12 -29.23
C LYS A 16 38.97 13.23 -28.98
N PRO A 17 37.99 13.07 -28.08
CA PRO A 17 37.31 14.21 -27.49
C PRO A 17 38.13 14.76 -26.32
N ASP A 18 38.47 16.05 -26.42
CA ASP A 18 39.18 16.83 -25.41
C ASP A 18 38.35 17.03 -24.14
N ALA A 19 39.05 16.99 -23.01
CA ALA A 19 38.56 17.46 -21.74
C ALA A 19 38.60 18.99 -21.68
N ASN A 20 37.60 19.56 -21.01
CA ASN A 20 37.65 20.76 -20.15
C ASN A 20 36.89 22.01 -20.64
N LYS A 21 35.81 22.34 -19.90
CA LYS A 21 35.40 23.63 -19.31
C LYS A 21 33.88 23.57 -19.04
N SER A 22 33.27 23.97 -17.94
CA SER A 22 33.63 24.50 -16.61
C SER A 22 32.26 24.71 -15.93
N GLY A 23 32.02 24.17 -14.73
CA GLY A 23 30.70 24.22 -14.07
C GLY A 23 30.26 25.62 -13.58
N PRO A 24 29.08 25.71 -12.95
CA PRO A 24 29.08 26.14 -11.55
C PRO A 24 28.58 25.02 -10.61
N LYS A 25 29.26 24.90 -9.48
CA LYS A 25 28.88 24.05 -8.35
C LYS A 25 27.90 24.82 -7.45
N SER A 26 26.74 24.25 -7.15
CA SER A 26 25.99 24.48 -5.91
C SER A 26 24.98 23.33 -5.78
N LEU A 27 25.28 22.26 -5.04
CA LEU A 27 25.02 22.14 -3.60
C LEU A 27 23.66 22.73 -3.22
N HIS A 28 22.58 21.98 -3.48
CA HIS A 28 21.40 21.79 -2.62
C HIS A 28 20.83 20.41 -3.00
N ASP A 29 21.49 19.40 -2.45
CA ASP A 29 21.00 18.04 -2.32
C ASP A 29 19.80 18.06 -1.35
N ARG A 30 18.57 17.86 -1.88
CA ARG A 30 17.33 17.48 -1.16
C ARG A 30 16.13 17.56 -2.11
N GLY A 31 15.69 16.42 -2.65
CA GLY A 31 14.33 16.31 -3.19
C GLY A 31 14.10 15.45 -4.43
N ASP A 32 15.00 14.53 -4.77
CA ASP A 32 14.87 13.66 -5.96
C ASP A 32 13.96 12.43 -5.74
N PHE A 33 12.85 12.55 -5.00
CA PHE A 33 12.03 11.39 -4.58
C PHE A 33 10.76 11.12 -5.41
N ILE A 34 10.33 12.00 -6.31
CA ILE A 34 9.17 11.70 -7.18
C ILE A 34 9.62 11.64 -8.64
N LYS A 35 10.20 10.50 -9.02
CA LYS A 35 10.23 10.09 -10.43
C LYS A 35 8.77 9.86 -10.87
N ARG A 36 8.18 10.90 -11.46
CA ARG A 36 6.99 10.79 -12.31
C ARG A 36 7.31 9.78 -13.42
N GLY A 37 6.65 8.63 -13.44
CA GLY A 37 6.85 7.71 -14.57
C GLY A 37 6.36 6.28 -14.43
N GLN A 38 5.24 6.00 -13.76
CA GLN A 38 4.32 4.88 -14.05
C GLN A 38 3.19 4.88 -13.00
N PRO A 39 1.91 4.73 -13.39
CA PRO A 39 0.88 4.42 -12.41
C PRO A 39 1.21 3.04 -11.85
N THR A 40 1.65 2.95 -10.60
CA THR A 40 1.65 1.66 -9.90
C THR A 40 0.19 1.26 -9.80
N MET A 41 -0.21 0.25 -10.58
CA MET A 41 -1.56 -0.30 -10.51
C MET A 41 -1.84 -0.69 -9.06
N THR A 42 -2.93 -0.18 -8.51
CA THR A 42 -3.36 -0.53 -7.16
C THR A 42 -4.03 -1.90 -7.24
N ASP A 43 -3.53 -2.85 -6.46
CA ASP A 43 -4.18 -4.14 -6.30
C ASP A 43 -5.42 -3.94 -5.43
N VAL A 44 -6.56 -4.47 -5.88
CA VAL A 44 -7.84 -4.36 -5.17
C VAL A 44 -8.37 -5.76 -4.92
N SER A 45 -8.67 -6.07 -3.66
CA SER A 45 -9.36 -7.29 -3.27
C SER A 45 -10.53 -6.97 -2.35
N VAL A 46 -11.49 -7.90 -2.30
CA VAL A 46 -12.66 -7.81 -1.42
C VAL A 46 -12.78 -9.10 -0.64
N GLN A 47 -13.13 -8.98 0.64
CA GLN A 47 -13.42 -10.11 1.51
C GLN A 47 -14.59 -9.75 2.43
N GLN A 48 -15.40 -10.76 2.80
CA GLN A 48 -16.41 -10.57 3.83
C GLN A 48 -15.70 -10.32 5.18
N TRP A 49 -16.09 -9.25 5.88
CA TRP A 49 -15.48 -8.85 7.14
C TRP A 49 -16.36 -9.19 8.35
N GLY A 50 -17.68 -9.08 8.18
CA GLY A 50 -18.63 -9.48 9.22
C GLY A 50 -20.07 -9.22 8.80
N GLU A 51 -20.96 -9.09 9.78
CA GLU A 51 -22.38 -8.84 9.58
C GLU A 51 -22.89 -7.90 10.67
N VAL A 52 -23.79 -6.98 10.29
CA VAL A 52 -24.49 -6.12 11.24
C VAL A 52 -25.93 -6.58 11.32
N VAL A 53 -26.39 -6.96 12.52
CA VAL A 53 -27.77 -7.38 12.78
C VAL A 53 -28.75 -6.33 12.25
N GLY A 54 -29.66 -6.75 11.38
CA GLY A 54 -30.66 -5.87 10.76
C GLY A 54 -30.19 -5.06 9.55
N ARG A 55 -28.89 -5.10 9.21
CA ARG A 55 -28.32 -4.45 8.02
C ARG A 55 -27.70 -5.45 7.03
N GLY A 56 -27.25 -6.62 7.51
CA GLY A 56 -26.69 -7.69 6.69
C GLY A 56 -25.16 -7.62 6.58
N PRO A 57 -24.56 -8.33 5.61
CA PRO A 57 -23.12 -8.55 5.54
C PRO A 57 -22.36 -7.25 5.24
N VAL A 58 -21.18 -7.16 5.82
CA VAL A 58 -20.22 -6.07 5.63
C VAL A 58 -18.98 -6.62 4.94
N ASP A 59 -18.65 -6.02 3.81
CA ASP A 59 -17.45 -6.34 3.05
C ASP A 59 -16.34 -5.36 3.37
N MET A 60 -15.11 -5.86 3.38
CA MET A 60 -13.89 -5.08 3.46
C MET A 60 -13.15 -5.14 2.13
N TRP A 61 -12.91 -3.96 1.57
CA TRP A 61 -12.12 -3.74 0.39
C TRP A 61 -10.70 -3.40 0.79
N VAL A 62 -9.73 -4.15 0.30
CA VAL A 62 -8.31 -3.89 0.52
C VAL A 62 -7.73 -3.30 -0.76
N LEU A 63 -7.20 -2.09 -0.66
CA LEU A 63 -6.50 -1.40 -1.73
C LEU A 63 -5.02 -1.35 -1.37
N GLN A 64 -4.16 -1.96 -2.18
CA GLN A 64 -2.74 -2.09 -1.91
C GLN A 64 -1.91 -1.48 -3.04
N SER A 65 -0.92 -0.70 -2.65
CA SER A 65 0.14 -0.19 -3.54
C SER A 65 1.51 -0.38 -2.88
N ALA A 66 2.58 0.10 -3.54
CA ALA A 66 3.91 0.03 -2.96
C ALA A 66 4.11 0.91 -1.70
N GLN A 67 3.28 1.94 -1.50
CA GLN A 67 3.47 2.96 -0.45
C GLN A 67 2.35 2.98 0.59
N VAL A 68 1.15 2.52 0.20
CA VAL A 68 -0.07 2.63 1.02
C VAL A 68 -0.87 1.35 0.91
N ARG A 69 -1.46 0.93 2.03
CA ARG A 69 -2.51 -0.08 2.13
C ARG A 69 -3.73 0.56 2.81
N VAL A 70 -4.89 0.46 2.19
CA VAL A 70 -6.15 0.99 2.73
C VAL A 70 -7.16 -0.13 2.84
N GLU A 71 -7.87 -0.17 3.96
CA GLU A 71 -9.03 -1.05 4.16
C GLU A 71 -10.30 -0.21 4.28
N VAL A 72 -11.29 -0.49 3.43
CA VAL A 72 -12.55 0.25 3.35
C VAL A 72 -13.73 -0.68 3.59
N LEU A 73 -14.62 -0.30 4.49
CA LEU A 73 -15.86 -1.04 4.75
C LEU A 73 -16.99 -0.49 3.89
N ASN A 74 -17.82 -1.37 3.32
CA ASN A 74 -19.08 -0.96 2.67
C ASN A 74 -20.10 -0.40 3.68
N LEU A 75 -19.84 -0.58 4.99
CA LEU A 75 -20.59 0.05 6.08
C LEU A 75 -20.24 1.55 6.14
N GLY A 76 -21.01 2.36 5.41
CA GLY A 76 -20.87 3.82 5.44
C GLY A 76 -19.59 4.38 4.79
N GLY A 77 -18.81 3.54 4.11
CA GLY A 77 -17.54 3.96 3.48
C GLY A 77 -16.43 4.24 4.49
N ILE A 78 -16.45 3.57 5.64
CA ILE A 78 -15.48 3.77 6.72
C ILE A 78 -14.11 3.25 6.29
N LEU A 79 -13.07 4.07 6.49
CA LEU A 79 -11.67 3.62 6.43
C LEU A 79 -11.31 2.94 7.75
N ARG A 80 -11.16 1.61 7.74
CA ARG A 80 -10.82 0.83 8.94
C ARG A 80 -9.33 0.90 9.27
N SER A 81 -8.49 0.90 8.24
CA SER A 81 -7.03 0.96 8.38
C SER A 81 -6.43 1.71 7.20
N VAL A 82 -5.38 2.49 7.47
CA VAL A 82 -4.57 3.15 6.45
C VAL A 82 -3.12 2.98 6.86
N CYS A 83 -2.47 1.95 6.32
CA CYS A 83 -1.03 1.78 6.54
C CYS A 83 -0.26 2.57 5.49
N CYS A 84 0.68 3.41 5.94
CA CYS A 84 1.57 4.17 5.07
C CYS A 84 3.03 3.83 5.34
N ARG A 85 3.86 3.84 4.30
CA ARG A 85 5.31 3.67 4.44
C ARG A 85 5.94 4.94 5.01
N GLY A 86 6.48 4.84 6.23
CA GLY A 86 7.24 5.90 6.87
C GLY A 86 8.63 6.10 6.29
N ARG A 87 9.38 7.07 6.82
CA ARG A 87 10.77 7.35 6.39
C ARG A 87 11.72 6.18 6.62
N GLU A 88 11.44 5.35 7.62
CA GLU A 88 12.21 4.15 7.95
C GLU A 88 11.83 2.94 7.08
N GLY A 89 10.87 3.09 6.15
CA GLY A 89 10.43 2.02 5.26
C GLY A 89 9.37 1.09 5.84
N HIS A 90 9.07 1.21 7.14
CA HIS A 90 8.01 0.44 7.82
C HIS A 90 6.62 0.96 7.47
N MET A 91 5.66 0.04 7.36
CA MET A 91 4.25 0.35 7.18
C MET A 91 3.60 0.48 8.56
N GLU A 92 3.00 1.63 8.84
CA GLU A 92 2.30 1.89 10.11
C GLU A 92 0.89 2.35 9.84
N ASP A 93 -0.07 1.85 10.63
CA ASP A 93 -1.46 2.31 10.58
C ASP A 93 -1.56 3.70 11.22
N VAL A 94 -2.06 4.66 10.46
CA VAL A 94 -2.13 6.07 10.87
C VAL A 94 -3.54 6.52 11.23
N VAL A 95 -4.55 5.64 11.11
CA VAL A 95 -5.93 5.96 11.49
C VAL A 95 -6.31 5.26 12.79
N LEU A 96 -7.18 5.92 13.55
CA LEU A 96 -7.86 5.31 14.68
C LEU A 96 -9.05 4.50 14.16
N GLY A 97 -9.35 3.38 14.82
CA GLY A 97 -10.43 2.50 14.41
C GLY A 97 -10.64 1.34 15.38
N PHE A 98 -11.45 0.39 14.93
CA PHE A 98 -11.76 -0.84 15.66
C PHE A 98 -11.36 -2.05 14.81
N ASP A 99 -11.01 -3.15 15.48
CA ASP A 99 -10.60 -4.39 14.79
C ASP A 99 -11.79 -5.24 14.33
N HIS A 100 -12.98 -5.03 14.88
CA HIS A 100 -14.17 -5.85 14.64
C HIS A 100 -15.46 -5.01 14.63
N LEU A 101 -16.49 -5.51 13.95
CA LEU A 101 -17.86 -5.00 14.10
C LEU A 101 -18.38 -5.41 15.48
N GLU A 102 -18.73 -4.44 16.31
CA GLU A 102 -19.57 -4.72 17.46
C GLU A 102 -21.04 -4.80 17.04
N GLY A 103 -21.61 -6.01 17.09
CA GLY A 103 -23.04 -6.24 17.13
C GLY A 103 -23.41 -6.75 18.52
N LYS A 104 -24.35 -6.09 19.23
CA LYS A 104 -24.84 -6.50 20.57
C LYS A 104 -25.10 -8.03 20.67
N GLY A 105 -24.88 -8.75 21.76
CA GLY A 105 -24.25 -8.41 23.04
C GLY A 105 -24.13 -9.68 23.90
N ASN A 106 -22.90 -10.04 24.30
CA ASN A 106 -22.71 -10.90 25.46
C ASN A 106 -22.89 -10.02 26.71
N LEU A 107 -24.14 -9.66 27.03
CA LEU A 107 -24.44 -9.53 28.45
C LEU A 107 -24.20 -10.94 29.03
N PRO A 108 -23.39 -11.10 30.08
CA PRO A 108 -23.46 -12.35 30.83
C PRO A 108 -24.93 -12.51 31.19
N GLU A 109 -25.51 -13.64 30.79
CA GLU A 109 -26.85 -14.04 31.17
C GLU A 109 -26.92 -13.80 32.68
N ALA A 110 -27.76 -12.85 33.11
CA ALA A 110 -27.87 -12.54 34.53
C ALA A 110 -28.34 -13.83 35.18
N GLU A 111 -27.41 -14.49 35.88
CA GLU A 111 -27.66 -15.70 36.63
C GLU A 111 -28.85 -15.38 37.53
N SER A 112 -30.01 -15.95 37.17
CA SER A 112 -31.23 -15.77 37.93
C SER A 112 -31.04 -16.54 39.22
N THR A 113 -30.40 -15.92 40.21
CA THR A 113 -30.40 -16.43 41.57
C THR A 113 -31.83 -16.26 42.08
N GLU A 114 -32.59 -17.34 41.95
CA GLU A 114 -33.84 -17.56 42.63
C GLU A 114 -33.64 -17.26 44.12
N ALA A 115 -34.24 -16.19 44.62
CA ALA A 115 -34.20 -15.87 46.04
C ALA A 115 -34.85 -17.03 46.82
N PRO A 116 -34.20 -17.58 47.85
CA PRO A 116 -34.78 -18.69 48.59
C PRO A 116 -36.10 -18.26 49.24
N ALA A 117 -37.15 -19.05 49.03
CA ALA A 117 -38.47 -18.83 49.59
C ALA A 117 -38.41 -18.60 51.11
N PRO A 118 -39.23 -17.69 51.66
CA PRO A 118 -39.26 -17.45 53.10
C PRO A 118 -39.70 -18.73 53.80
N ARG A 119 -38.89 -19.19 54.76
CA ARG A 119 -39.26 -20.30 55.65
C ARG A 119 -40.36 -19.79 56.57
N GLY A 120 -41.55 -20.38 56.44
CA GLY A 120 -42.59 -20.33 57.47
C GLY A 120 -42.23 -21.22 58.65
#